data_AF-A0A2G4GSH9-F1
#
_entry.id   AF-A0A2G4GSH9-F1
#
_cell.length_a   1.000
_cell.length_b   1.000
_cell.length_c   1.000
_cell.angle_alpha   90.00
_cell.angle_beta   90.00
_cell.angle_gamma   90.00
#
_symmetry.space_group_name_H-M   'P 1'
#
loop_
_entity.id
_entity.type
_entity.pdbx_description
1 polymer ?
#
loop_
_entity_poly.entity_id
_entity_poly.type
_entity_poly.pdbx_seq_one_letter_code
_entity_poly.pdbx_strand_id
1 'polypeptide(L)' 'MKSTELKSNMGIKIDNKLYLITRLEHRTPGNLRAFIQVTIRDLNNG' A
#
# COMPACT_ATOMS: atom_id res chain seq x y z
N MET A 1 -8.94 -7.75 5.21
CA MET A 1 -8.25 -6.50 5.56
C MET A 1 -8.75 -5.42 4.62
N LYS A 2 -9.33 -4.33 5.11
CA LYS A 2 -9.82 -3.26 4.23
C LYS A 2 -8.65 -2.40 3.80
N SER A 3 -8.66 -1.89 2.57
CA SER A 3 -7.60 -1.00 2.06
C SER A 3 -7.38 0.22 2.97
N THR A 4 -8.43 0.70 3.63
CA THR A 4 -8.41 1.82 4.58
C THR A 4 -7.67 1.56 5.89
N GLU A 5 -7.35 0.30 6.21
CA GLU A 5 -6.62 -0.07 7.42
C GLU A 5 -5.10 -0.17 7.20
N LEU A 6 -4.65 0.01 5.95
CA LEU A 6 -3.23 0.01 5.61
C LEU A 6 -2.54 1.20 6.28
N LYS A 7 -1.34 0.96 6.84
CA LYS A 7 -0.50 1.98 7.46
C LYS A 7 0.86 2.04 6.78
N SER A 8 1.50 3.21 6.84
CA SER A 8 2.92 3.35 6.57
C SER A 8 3.73 2.48 7.53
N ASN A 9 4.82 1.86 7.05
CA ASN A 9 5.65 0.86 7.74
C ASN A 9 5.00 -0.51 7.95
N MET A 10 3.90 -0.81 7.26
CA MET A 10 3.33 -2.15 7.25
C MET A 10 4.05 -3.03 6.23
N GLY A 11 4.36 -4.27 6.63
CA GLY A 11 4.84 -5.31 5.72
C GLY A 11 3.67 -5.98 5.01
N ILE A 12 3.73 -6.07 3.68
CA ILE A 12 2.73 -6.77 2.87
C ILE A 12 3.40 -7.84 2.02
N LYS A 13 2.70 -8.96 1.84
CA LYS A 13 3.14 -10.04 0.97
C LYS A 13 2.38 -9.96 -0.35
N ILE A 14 3.09 -9.77 -1.44
CA ILE A 14 2.55 -9.77 -2.81
C ILE A 14 3.36 -10.80 -3.61
N ASP A 15 2.68 -11.72 -4.27
CA ASP A 15 3.31 -12.75 -5.14
C ASP A 15 4.50 -13.46 -4.48
N ASN A 16 4.29 -13.89 -3.24
CA ASN A 16 5.29 -14.54 -2.39
C ASN A 16 6.53 -13.71 -2.01
N LYS A 17 6.58 -12.43 -2.35
CA LYS A 17 7.63 -11.50 -1.95
C LYS A 17 7.13 -10.56 -0.86
N LEU A 18 8.06 -10.14 0.01
CA LEU A 18 7.77 -9.27 1.14
C LEU A 18 8.13 -7.83 0.77
N TYR A 19 7.17 -6.93 0.95
CA TYR A 19 7.32 -5.52 0.66
C TYR A 19 6.98 -4.68 1.88
N LEU A 20 7.71 -3.58 2.06
CA LEU A 20 7.42 -2.56 3.07
C LEU A 20 6.67 -1.40 2.41
N ILE A 21 5.51 -1.02 2.96
CA ILE A 21 4.81 0.19 2.55
C ILE A 21 5.56 1.42 3.06
N THR A 22 6.10 2.23 2.16
CA THR A 22 6.85 3.45 2.49
C THR A 22 5.95 4.69 2.50
N ARG A 23 4.93 4.74 1.63
CA ARG A 23 3.99 5.85 1.54
C ARG A 23 2.60 5.35 1.22
N LEU A 24 1.60 6.02 1.78
CA LEU A 24 0.19 5.74 1.55
C LEU A 24 -0.52 7.04 1.18
N GLU A 25 -1.23 7.05 0.06
CA GLU A 25 -2.01 8.19 -0.41
C GLU A 25 -3.46 7.77 -0.63
N HIS A 26 -4.38 8.46 0.05
CA HIS A 26 -5.82 8.31 -0.18
C HIS A 26 -6.25 9.28 -1.29
N ARG A 27 -6.73 8.77 -2.41
CA ARG A 27 -7.19 9.57 -3.54
C ARG A 27 -8.66 9.29 -3.82
N THR A 28 -9.44 10.36 -3.98
CA THR A 28 -10.84 10.30 -4.37
C THR A 28 -11.02 11.08 -5.68
N PRO A 29 -10.88 10.47 -6.86
CA PRO A 29 -11.36 11.08 -8.09
C PRO A 29 -12.88 11.27 -7.98
N GLY A 30 -13.39 12.40 -8.46
CA GLY A 30 -14.76 12.94 -8.24
C GLY A 30 -15.97 12.08 -8.64
N ASN A 31 -15.79 10.76 -8.82
CA ASN A 31 -16.82 9.75 -9.05
C ASN A 31 -17.02 8.84 -7.80
N LEU A 32 -16.81 9.37 -6.59
CA LEU A 32 -16.97 8.69 -5.28
C LEU A 32 -16.16 7.38 -5.10
N ARG A 33 -15.30 7.02 -6.05
CA ARG A 33 -14.45 5.84 -5.98
C ARG A 33 -13.12 6.21 -5.36
N ALA A 34 -13.07 6.17 -4.04
CA ALA A 34 -11.82 6.29 -3.32
C ALA A 34 -10.93 5.07 -3.56
N PHE A 35 -9.65 5.31 -3.82
CA PHE A 35 -8.63 4.27 -3.86
C PHE A 35 -7.43 4.71 -3.02
N ILE A 36 -6.65 3.73 -2.59
CA ILE A 36 -5.43 3.94 -1.82
C ILE A 36 -4.26 3.55 -2.70
N GLN A 37 -3.43 4.53 -3.00
CA GLN A 37 -2.17 4.34 -3.69
C GLN A 37 -1.09 4.11 -2.64
N VAL A 38 -0.40 2.97 -2.74
CA VAL A 38 0.72 2.62 -1.86
C VAL A 38 2.02 2.63 -2.65
N THR A 39 3.05 3.25 -2.08
CA THR A 39 4.43 3.10 -2.53
C THR A 39 5.06 2.02 -1.68
N ILE A 40 5.69 1.03 -2.32
CA ILE A 40 6.27 -0.13 -1.65
C ILE A 40 7.75 -0.28 -1.99
N ARG A 41 8.52 -0.81 -1.03
CA ARG A 41 9.93 -1.18 -1.21
C ARG A 41 10.08 -2.68 -0.99
N ASP A 42 10.81 -3.36 -1.88
CA ASP A 42 11.16 -4.77 -1.71
C ASP A 42 12.13 -4.93 -0.54
N LEU A 43 11.83 -5.85 0.38
CA LEU A 43 12.69 -6.13 1.54
C LEU A 43 13.81 -7.14 1.23
N ASN A 44 13.66 -7.95 0.18
CA ASN A 44 14.65 -8.96 -0.20
C ASN A 44 15.74 -8.38 -1.11
N ASN A 45 15.42 -7.35 -1.89
CA ASN A 45 16.33 -6.68 -2.83
C ASN A 45 16.73 -5.26 -2.38
N GLY A 46 16.61 -4.99 -1.08
CA GLY A 46 16.78 -3.66 -0.47
C GLY A 46 18.05 -2.92 -0.84
#